data_AF-A0A6V7GUX8-F1
#
_entry.id   AF-A0A6V7GUX8-F1
#
_cell.length_a   1.000
_cell.length_b   1.000
_cell.length_c   1.000
_cell.angle_alpha   90.00
_cell.angle_beta   90.00
_cell.angle_gamma   90.00
#
_symmetry.space_group_name_H-M   'P 1'
#
loop_
_entity.id
_entity.type
_entity.pdbx_description
1 polymer ?
#
loop_
_entity_poly.entity_id
_entity_poly.type
_entity_poly.pdbx_seq_one_letter_code
_entity_poly.pdbx_strand_id
1 'polypeptide(L)'
;IVSLSNSEITLQSCVVTLSTTTPFLLFFLRYVNFIEISSNLQFFIDQICMEESLLQDLVETQILTKFIEDGNQVFGTCSTGIITFTSYLLGPIILDLIIPLNESRTRLLKYITEFSHDRTVYLDIVTFNFVFVATVGLLCIICTESLLTIFAHYLSGLFKITSYRLRKAVINLSKVNPLSQQVELNSLDFRQAVDIHNRAIVL
;
A
#
# COMPACT_ATOMS: atom_id res chain seq x y z
N ILE A 1 -32.44 14.59 16.51
CA ILE A 1 -33.26 13.41 16.11
C ILE A 1 -34.62 13.85 15.55
N VAL A 2 -35.29 14.86 16.12
CA VAL A 2 -36.62 15.31 15.64
C VAL A 2 -36.58 16.17 14.36
N SER A 3 -35.46 16.81 13.98
CA SER A 3 -35.39 17.60 12.73
C SER A 3 -35.06 16.79 11.47
N LEU A 4 -34.81 15.49 11.59
CA LEU A 4 -34.56 14.58 10.45
C LEU A 4 -35.86 14.07 9.80
N SER A 5 -37.02 14.42 10.38
CA SER A 5 -38.33 13.88 10.01
C SER A 5 -39.07 14.67 8.90
N ASN A 6 -38.55 15.82 8.47
CA ASN A 6 -39.27 16.73 7.57
C ASN A 6 -38.65 16.90 6.17
N SER A 7 -37.60 16.17 5.83
CA SER A 7 -37.13 16.09 4.45
C SER A 7 -37.74 14.87 3.77
N GLU A 8 -38.30 15.04 2.57
CA GLU A 8 -38.55 13.92 1.66
C GLU A 8 -37.18 13.30 1.31
N ILE A 9 -36.73 12.36 2.14
CA ILE A 9 -35.51 11.59 1.90
C ILE A 9 -35.81 10.65 0.72
N THR A 10 -35.54 11.14 -0.49
CA THR A 10 -35.59 10.32 -1.71
C THR A 10 -34.43 9.31 -1.66
N LEU A 11 -34.68 8.07 -2.07
CA LEU A 11 -33.67 7.01 -2.13
C LEU A 11 -32.42 7.44 -2.90
N GLN A 12 -32.60 8.26 -3.95
CA GLN A 12 -31.53 8.91 -4.70
C GLN A 12 -30.61 9.76 -3.82
N SER A 13 -31.17 10.58 -2.92
CA SER A 13 -30.41 11.42 -2.00
C SER A 13 -29.58 10.59 -1.02
N CYS A 14 -30.14 9.50 -0.49
CA CYS A 14 -29.39 8.54 0.33
C CYS A 14 -28.25 7.87 -0.43
N VAL A 15 -28.52 7.39 -1.66
CA VAL A 15 -27.50 6.73 -2.49
C VAL A 15 -26.35 7.69 -2.80
N VAL A 16 -26.65 8.94 -3.14
CA VAL A 16 -25.61 9.94 -3.42
C VAL A 16 -24.84 10.30 -2.14
N THR A 17 -25.51 10.50 -1.01
CA THR A 17 -24.84 10.79 0.29
C THR A 17 -23.93 9.64 0.72
N LEU A 18 -24.39 8.39 0.58
CA LEU A 18 -23.58 7.23 0.92
C LEU A 18 -22.39 7.09 -0.04
N SER A 19 -22.62 7.29 -1.34
CA SER A 19 -21.57 7.26 -2.36
C SER A 19 -20.50 8.33 -2.13
N THR A 20 -20.88 9.56 -1.76
CA THR A 20 -19.92 10.65 -1.50
C THR A 20 -19.17 10.47 -0.19
N THR A 21 -19.77 9.89 0.84
CA THR A 21 -19.12 9.66 2.15
C THR A 21 -18.20 8.43 2.18
N THR A 22 -18.50 7.40 1.38
CA THR A 22 -17.70 6.17 1.28
C THR A 22 -16.20 6.39 1.00
N PRO A 23 -15.76 7.21 0.03
CA PRO A 23 -14.33 7.43 -0.23
C PRO A 23 -13.61 8.10 0.95
N PHE A 24 -14.26 8.97 1.72
CA PHE A 24 -13.67 9.59 2.91
C PHE A 24 -13.43 8.58 4.02
N LEU A 25 -14.38 7.66 4.23
CA LEU A 25 -14.20 6.55 5.16
C LEU A 25 -13.04 5.65 4.73
N LEU A 26 -12.93 5.37 3.43
CA LEU A 26 -11.82 4.60 2.89
C LEU A 26 -10.47 5.32 3.13
N PHE A 27 -10.38 6.63 2.88
CA PHE A 27 -9.16 7.40 3.15
C PHE A 27 -8.79 7.37 4.63
N PHE A 28 -9.77 7.53 5.53
CA PHE A 28 -9.53 7.46 6.97
C PHE A 28 -9.02 6.08 7.40
N LEU A 29 -9.70 5.01 6.95
CA LEU A 29 -9.27 3.64 7.22
C LEU A 29 -7.86 3.37 6.69
N ARG A 30 -7.55 3.82 5.47
CA ARG A 30 -6.21 3.67 4.88
C ARG A 30 -5.14 4.45 5.66
N TYR A 31 -5.46 5.65 6.11
CA TYR A 31 -4.55 6.45 6.93
C TYR A 31 -4.21 5.75 8.26
N VAL A 32 -5.21 5.22 8.96
CA VAL A 32 -4.99 4.46 10.21
C VAL A 32 -4.15 3.21 9.94
N ASN A 33 -4.49 2.43 8.92
CA ASN A 33 -3.70 1.25 8.52
C ASN A 33 -2.25 1.62 8.17
N PHE A 34 -2.03 2.76 7.51
CA PHE A 34 -0.68 3.23 7.18
C PHE A 34 0.13 3.56 8.43
N ILE A 35 -0.48 4.18 9.45
CA ILE A 35 0.21 4.43 10.72
C ILE A 35 0.66 3.11 11.35
N GLU A 36 -0.20 2.10 11.39
CA GLU A 36 0.15 0.78 11.92
C GLU A 36 1.27 0.12 11.10
N ILE A 37 1.15 0.13 9.77
CA ILE A 37 2.16 -0.42 8.85
C ILE A 37 3.49 0.34 8.92
N SER A 38 3.48 1.65 9.17
CA SER A 38 4.69 2.48 9.16
C SER A 38 5.74 2.02 10.18
N SER A 39 5.29 1.47 11.31
CA SER A 39 6.19 0.89 12.32
C SER A 39 6.87 -0.38 11.79
N ASN A 40 6.13 -1.23 11.09
CA ASN A 40 6.67 -2.43 10.46
C ASN A 40 7.56 -2.10 9.25
N LEU A 41 7.27 -1.00 8.54
CA LEU A 41 8.00 -0.56 7.37
C LEU A 41 9.49 -0.31 7.67
N GLN A 42 9.79 0.32 8.81
CA GLN A 42 11.18 0.58 9.24
C GLN A 42 11.93 -0.74 9.43
N PHE A 43 11.31 -1.70 10.12
CA PHE A 43 11.88 -3.03 10.28
C PHE A 43 12.16 -3.70 8.93
N PHE A 44 11.23 -3.63 7.98
CA PHE A 44 11.45 -4.19 6.64
C PHE A 44 12.59 -3.50 5.89
N ILE A 45 12.70 -2.18 5.97
CA ILE A 45 13.80 -1.42 5.34
C ILE A 45 15.14 -1.86 5.94
N ASP A 46 15.24 -2.03 7.26
CA ASP A 46 16.46 -2.48 7.91
C ASP A 46 16.86 -3.89 7.47
N GLN A 47 15.89 -4.81 7.34
CA GLN A 47 16.12 -6.16 6.81
C GLN A 47 16.64 -6.12 5.36
N ILE A 48 16.04 -5.27 4.52
CA ILE A 48 16.47 -5.07 3.13
C ILE A 48 17.94 -4.62 3.07
N CYS A 49 18.31 -3.63 3.87
CA CYS A 49 19.68 -3.13 3.91
C CYS A 49 20.68 -4.19 4.41
N MET A 50 20.29 -4.99 5.40
CA MET A 50 21.12 -6.11 5.88
C MET A 50 21.30 -7.17 4.79
N GLU A 51 20.23 -7.59 4.11
CA GLU A 51 20.28 -8.61 3.06
C GLU A 51 21.06 -8.15 1.83
N GLU A 52 20.94 -6.87 1.46
CA GLU A 52 21.75 -6.25 0.41
C GLU A 52 23.25 -6.33 0.72
N SER A 53 23.65 -6.13 1.98
CA SER A 53 25.06 -6.28 2.39
C SER A 53 25.58 -7.73 2.34
N LEU A 54 24.67 -8.71 2.38
CA LEU A 54 24.98 -10.14 2.35
C LEU A 54 25.02 -10.72 0.93
N LEU A 55 24.64 -9.94 -0.08
CA LEU A 55 24.70 -10.32 -1.48
C LEU A 55 26.15 -10.28 -1.97
N GLN A 56 26.76 -11.46 -2.14
CA GLN A 56 28.15 -11.60 -2.56
C GLN A 56 28.32 -12.09 -4.01
N ASP A 57 27.29 -12.74 -4.59
CA ASP A 57 27.37 -13.38 -5.91
C ASP A 57 26.78 -12.45 -6.99
N LEU A 58 27.52 -12.22 -8.08
CA LEU A 58 27.11 -11.39 -9.22
C LEU A 58 25.76 -11.84 -9.83
N VAL A 59 25.47 -13.14 -9.78
CA VAL A 59 24.22 -13.71 -10.27
C VAL A 59 23.04 -13.29 -9.40
N GLU A 60 23.24 -13.22 -8.08
CA GLU A 60 22.18 -12.82 -7.15
C GLU A 60 21.86 -11.33 -7.28
N THR A 61 22.88 -10.49 -7.44
CA THR A 61 22.70 -9.06 -7.73
C THR A 61 21.95 -8.85 -9.04
N GLN A 62 22.31 -9.57 -10.11
CA GLN A 62 21.59 -9.48 -11.39
C GLN A 62 20.11 -9.88 -11.28
N ILE A 63 19.80 -10.91 -10.49
CA ILE A 63 18.42 -11.30 -10.23
C ILE A 63 17.68 -10.16 -9.52
N LEU A 64 18.25 -9.61 -8.44
CA LEU A 64 17.61 -8.55 -7.68
C LEU A 64 17.38 -7.29 -8.51
N THR A 65 18.40 -6.82 -9.25
CA THR A 65 18.31 -5.64 -10.11
C THR A 65 17.17 -5.76 -11.12
N LYS A 66 17.01 -6.94 -11.73
CA LYS A 66 15.91 -7.18 -12.66
C LYS A 66 14.53 -7.01 -12.00
N PHE A 67 14.33 -7.55 -10.80
CA PHE A 67 13.07 -7.39 -10.07
C PHE A 67 12.82 -5.95 -9.64
N ILE A 68 13.87 -5.20 -9.31
CA ILE A 68 13.76 -3.77 -9.01
C ILE A 68 13.36 -2.98 -10.27
N GLU A 69 13.95 -3.28 -11.43
CA GLU A 69 13.58 -2.66 -12.71
C GLU A 69 12.12 -2.94 -13.09
N ASP A 70 11.70 -4.21 -13.02
CA ASP A 70 10.31 -4.62 -13.27
C ASP A 70 9.36 -3.91 -12.29
N GLY A 71 9.71 -3.86 -11.00
CA GLY A 71 8.93 -3.18 -9.98
C GLY A 71 8.81 -1.67 -10.22
N ASN A 72 9.89 -1.02 -10.63
CA ASN A 72 9.91 0.41 -10.97
C ASN A 72 9.05 0.71 -12.20
N GLN A 73 9.06 -0.17 -13.20
CA GLN A 73 8.21 -0.03 -14.39
C GLN A 73 6.72 -0.13 -14.01
N VAL A 74 6.36 -1.13 -13.20
CA VAL A 74 4.98 -1.28 -12.70
C VAL A 74 4.57 -0.06 -11.87
N PHE A 75 5.41 0.37 -10.92
CA PHE A 75 5.18 1.56 -10.12
C PHE A 75 4.97 2.81 -10.98
N GLY A 76 5.80 3.03 -12.00
CA GLY A 76 5.68 4.18 -12.90
C GLY A 76 4.38 4.18 -13.70
N THR A 77 3.96 3.03 -14.22
CA THR A 77 2.69 2.90 -14.96
C THR A 77 1.47 3.11 -14.06
N CYS A 78 1.45 2.51 -12.86
CA CYS A 78 0.38 2.71 -11.89
C CYS A 78 0.28 4.16 -11.42
N SER A 79 1.42 4.79 -11.09
CA SER A 79 1.47 6.18 -10.64
C SER A 79 0.93 7.14 -11.70
N THR A 80 1.31 6.93 -12.97
CA THR A 80 0.81 7.74 -14.10
C THR A 80 -0.71 7.59 -14.25
N GLY A 81 -1.24 6.38 -14.12
CA GLY A 81 -2.69 6.12 -14.13
C GLY A 81 -3.44 6.83 -13.01
N ILE A 82 -2.92 6.80 -11.79
CA ILE A 82 -3.57 7.46 -10.65
C ILE A 82 -3.50 8.98 -10.78
N ILE A 83 -2.38 9.54 -11.24
CA ILE A 83 -2.23 10.99 -11.47
C ILE A 83 -3.22 11.48 -12.53
N THR A 84 -3.34 10.77 -13.64
CA THR A 84 -4.28 11.14 -14.72
C THR A 84 -5.73 11.06 -14.28
N PHE A 85 -6.12 10.00 -13.56
CA PHE A 85 -7.45 9.86 -12.97
C PHE A 85 -7.77 10.96 -11.96
N THR A 86 -6.82 11.26 -11.07
CA THR A 86 -6.94 12.32 -10.06
C THR A 86 -7.09 13.69 -10.72
N SER A 87 -6.31 13.96 -11.77
CA SER A 87 -6.39 15.21 -12.54
C SER A 87 -7.73 15.36 -13.24
N TYR A 88 -8.30 14.27 -13.75
CA TYR A 88 -9.65 14.27 -14.34
C TYR A 88 -10.74 14.57 -13.30
N LEU A 89 -10.62 14.02 -12.09
CA LEU A 89 -11.58 14.24 -11.01
C LEU A 89 -11.48 15.63 -10.37
N LEU A 90 -10.27 16.10 -10.06
CA LEU A 90 -10.03 17.38 -9.37
C LEU A 90 -9.99 18.56 -10.34
N GLY A 91 -9.65 18.33 -11.61
CA GLY A 91 -9.58 19.34 -12.66
C GLY A 91 -10.79 20.28 -12.72
N PRO A 92 -12.04 19.80 -12.82
CA PRO A 92 -13.20 20.67 -12.85
C PRO A 92 -13.37 21.48 -11.55
N ILE A 93 -13.05 20.89 -10.39
CA ILE A 93 -13.19 21.56 -9.08
C ILE A 93 -12.18 22.70 -8.92
N ILE A 94 -10.93 22.48 -9.34
CA ILE A 94 -9.87 23.49 -9.29
C ILE A 94 -10.14 24.60 -10.31
N LEU A 95 -10.60 24.25 -11.51
CA LEU A 95 -10.99 25.22 -12.54
C LEU A 95 -12.12 26.13 -12.06
N ASP A 96 -13.10 25.59 -11.34
CA ASP A 96 -14.20 26.38 -10.76
C ASP A 96 -13.72 27.36 -9.67
N LEU A 97 -12.68 27.02 -8.91
CA LEU A 97 -12.08 27.91 -7.89
C LEU A 97 -11.27 29.06 -8.50
N ILE A 98 -10.57 28.83 -9.61
CA ILE A 98 -9.70 29.83 -10.25
C ILE A 98 -10.50 30.71 -11.22
N ILE A 99 -11.42 30.12 -11.99
CA ILE A 99 -12.23 30.82 -12.99
C ILE A 99 -13.69 30.33 -12.88
N PRO A 100 -14.49 30.91 -11.97
CA PRO A 100 -15.89 30.54 -11.84
C PRO A 100 -16.67 30.97 -13.09
N LEU A 101 -16.84 30.05 -14.06
CA LEU A 101 -17.71 30.29 -15.21
C LEU A 101 -19.16 30.10 -14.78
N ASN A 102 -19.92 31.18 -14.87
CA ASN A 102 -21.34 31.25 -14.58
C ASN A 102 -22.11 30.17 -15.38
N GLU A 103 -22.82 29.30 -14.67
CA GLU A 103 -23.97 28.45 -15.07
C GLU A 103 -23.83 26.95 -15.41
N SER A 104 -22.71 26.37 -15.88
CA SER A 104 -22.82 25.00 -16.50
C SER A 104 -21.96 23.83 -16.00
N ARG A 105 -21.03 23.96 -15.05
CA ARG A 105 -20.17 22.82 -14.63
C ARG A 105 -20.56 22.12 -13.32
N THR A 106 -21.67 22.52 -12.71
CA THR A 106 -22.04 22.24 -11.33
C THR A 106 -22.82 20.94 -11.15
N ARG A 107 -22.13 19.79 -10.96
CA ARG A 107 -22.79 18.56 -10.47
C ARG A 107 -22.36 18.17 -9.05
N LEU A 108 -21.07 18.22 -8.73
CA LEU A 108 -20.56 17.90 -7.38
C LEU A 108 -20.72 19.07 -6.41
N LEU A 109 -20.30 20.28 -6.81
CA LEU A 109 -20.43 21.50 -6.02
C LEU A 109 -21.91 21.81 -5.73
N LYS A 110 -22.78 21.63 -6.74
CA LYS A 110 -24.23 21.88 -6.66
C LYS A 110 -24.90 21.02 -5.60
N TYR A 111 -24.44 19.78 -5.44
CA TYR A 111 -24.94 18.86 -4.42
C TYR A 111 -24.54 19.26 -3.01
N ILE A 112 -23.28 19.70 -2.82
CA ILE A 112 -22.80 20.25 -1.53
C ILE A 112 -23.58 21.53 -1.18
N THR A 113 -23.86 22.38 -2.17
CA THR A 113 -24.65 23.60 -1.95
C THR A 113 -26.11 23.33 -1.64
N GLU A 114 -26.72 22.27 -2.18
CA GLU A 114 -28.12 21.91 -1.96
C GLU A 114 -28.39 21.41 -0.53
N PHE A 115 -27.37 20.88 0.15
CA PHE A 115 -27.44 20.47 1.56
C PHE A 115 -27.21 21.63 2.55
N SER A 116 -26.61 22.75 2.10
CA SER A 116 -26.32 23.91 2.95
C SER A 116 -27.44 24.94 2.84
N HIS A 117 -28.37 24.92 3.81
CA HIS A 117 -29.58 25.74 3.80
C HIS A 117 -29.34 27.25 3.96
N ASP A 118 -28.13 27.67 4.36
CA ASP A 118 -27.79 29.08 4.53
C ASP A 118 -26.28 29.32 4.33
N ARG A 119 -25.92 30.51 3.82
CA ARG A 119 -24.56 31.10 3.69
C ARG A 119 -23.64 30.61 2.57
N THR A 120 -23.58 31.42 1.53
CA THR A 120 -22.52 31.47 0.50
C THR A 120 -21.09 31.48 1.05
N VAL A 121 -20.83 32.11 2.20
CA VAL A 121 -19.50 32.18 2.83
C VAL A 121 -19.04 30.83 3.41
N TYR A 122 -19.96 29.95 3.81
CA TYR A 122 -19.60 28.61 4.31
C TYR A 122 -19.26 27.65 3.17
N LEU A 123 -19.79 27.88 1.96
CA LEU A 123 -19.58 27.01 0.81
C LEU A 123 -18.13 26.99 0.34
N ASP A 124 -17.43 28.13 0.36
CA ASP A 124 -16.03 28.21 -0.03
C ASP A 124 -15.12 27.44 0.92
N ILE A 125 -15.33 27.58 2.23
CA ILE A 125 -14.55 26.87 3.26
C ILE A 125 -14.81 25.36 3.17
N VAL A 126 -16.07 24.94 3.00
CA VAL A 126 -16.43 23.51 2.88
C VAL A 126 -15.84 22.91 1.59
N THR A 127 -15.92 23.63 0.48
CA THR A 127 -15.33 23.21 -0.81
C THR A 127 -13.82 23.08 -0.69
N PHE A 128 -13.16 24.06 -0.08
CA PHE A 128 -11.71 24.01 0.15
C PHE A 128 -11.32 22.82 1.02
N ASN A 129 -12.02 22.59 2.14
CA ASN A 129 -11.79 21.43 2.99
C ASN A 129 -12.01 20.11 2.24
N PHE A 130 -13.05 20.03 1.40
CA PHE A 130 -13.32 18.84 0.58
C PHE A 130 -12.16 18.55 -0.38
N VAL A 131 -11.69 19.55 -1.12
CA VAL A 131 -10.55 19.41 -2.05
C VAL A 131 -9.29 19.02 -1.30
N PHE A 132 -9.05 19.65 -0.14
CA PHE A 132 -7.89 19.37 0.70
C PHE A 132 -7.89 17.92 1.19
N VAL A 133 -8.99 17.46 1.78
CA VAL A 133 -9.12 16.07 2.29
C VAL A 133 -9.03 15.07 1.14
N ALA A 134 -9.66 15.34 -0.01
CA ALA A 134 -9.56 14.49 -1.19
C ALA A 134 -8.13 14.37 -1.70
N THR A 135 -7.40 15.49 -1.76
CA THR A 135 -6.00 15.52 -2.20
C THR A 135 -5.10 14.74 -1.24
N VAL A 136 -5.20 14.99 0.07
CA VAL A 136 -4.42 14.27 1.08
C VAL A 136 -4.73 12.78 1.06
N GLY A 137 -6.01 12.40 0.97
CA GLY A 137 -6.43 11.00 0.90
C GLY A 137 -5.88 10.26 -0.32
N LEU A 138 -5.91 10.91 -1.50
CA LEU A 138 -5.33 10.35 -2.72
C LEU A 138 -3.82 10.21 -2.64
N LEU A 139 -3.12 11.19 -2.06
CA LEU A 139 -1.67 11.09 -1.82
C LEU A 139 -1.34 9.91 -0.90
N CYS A 140 -2.10 9.70 0.19
CA CYS A 140 -1.92 8.55 1.06
C CYS A 140 -2.10 7.22 0.32
N ILE A 141 -3.12 7.10 -0.55
CA ILE A 141 -3.32 5.90 -1.37
C ILE A 141 -2.14 5.68 -2.30
N ILE A 142 -1.73 6.70 -3.05
CA ILE A 142 -0.58 6.59 -3.97
C ILE A 142 0.64 6.12 -3.19
N CYS A 143 1.00 6.78 -2.10
CA CYS A 143 2.17 6.41 -1.31
C CYS A 143 2.10 4.97 -0.78
N THR A 144 0.96 4.57 -0.20
CA THR A 144 0.79 3.22 0.36
C THR A 144 0.86 2.12 -0.70
N GLU A 145 0.13 2.25 -1.79
CA GLU A 145 0.12 1.28 -2.90
C GLU A 145 1.49 1.19 -3.58
N SER A 146 2.19 2.33 -3.69
CA SER A 146 3.53 2.38 -4.27
C SER A 146 4.55 1.65 -3.42
N LEU A 147 4.54 1.89 -2.11
CA LEU A 147 5.40 1.19 -1.17
C LEU A 147 5.13 -0.32 -1.25
N LEU A 148 3.85 -0.74 -1.16
CA LEU A 148 3.48 -2.15 -1.26
C LEU A 148 3.97 -2.81 -2.55
N THR A 149 3.86 -2.11 -3.69
CA THR A 149 4.32 -2.62 -4.98
C THR A 149 5.83 -2.83 -5.00
N ILE A 150 6.60 -1.87 -4.50
CA ILE A 150 8.07 -1.95 -4.41
C ILE A 150 8.48 -3.12 -3.50
N PHE A 151 7.86 -3.21 -2.31
CA PHE A 151 8.13 -4.31 -1.37
C PHE A 151 7.78 -5.69 -1.96
N ALA A 152 6.65 -5.80 -2.68
CA ALA A 152 6.24 -7.06 -3.29
C ALA A 152 7.24 -7.53 -4.36
N HIS A 153 7.75 -6.62 -5.20
CA HIS A 153 8.76 -6.96 -6.20
C HIS A 153 10.10 -7.29 -5.57
N TYR A 154 10.53 -6.53 -4.56
CA TYR A 154 11.75 -6.82 -3.81
C TYR A 154 11.70 -8.21 -3.17
N LEU A 155 10.62 -8.51 -2.45
CA LEU A 155 10.43 -9.80 -1.78
C LEU A 155 10.38 -10.96 -2.79
N SER A 156 9.78 -10.72 -3.96
CA SER A 156 9.79 -11.70 -5.08
C SER A 156 11.21 -11.97 -5.58
N GLY A 157 12.05 -10.94 -5.68
CA GLY A 157 13.47 -11.08 -6.00
C GLY A 157 14.23 -11.88 -4.94
N LEU A 158 13.98 -11.60 -3.67
CA LEU A 158 14.61 -12.32 -2.55
C LEU A 158 14.21 -13.81 -2.50
N PHE A 159 12.94 -14.13 -2.75
CA PHE A 159 12.50 -15.52 -2.87
C PHE A 159 13.19 -16.24 -4.03
N LYS A 160 13.42 -15.54 -5.15
CA LYS A 160 14.16 -16.10 -6.28
C LYS A 160 15.62 -16.38 -5.94
N ILE A 161 16.27 -15.47 -5.21
CA ILE A 161 17.64 -15.65 -4.70
C ILE A 161 17.71 -16.84 -3.74
N THR A 162 16.77 -16.92 -2.79
CA THR A 162 16.69 -18.03 -1.84
C THR A 162 16.54 -19.37 -2.54
N SER A 163 15.68 -19.45 -3.57
CA SER A 163 15.53 -20.63 -4.42
C SER A 163 16.83 -20.99 -5.16
N TYR A 164 17.55 -19.99 -5.68
CA TYR A 164 18.85 -20.17 -6.32
C TYR A 164 19.89 -20.75 -5.35
N ARG A 165 20.01 -20.18 -4.15
CA ARG A 165 20.91 -20.65 -3.09
C ARG A 165 20.59 -22.09 -2.67
N LEU A 166 19.31 -22.41 -2.48
CA LEU A 166 18.87 -23.77 -2.14
C LEU A 166 19.27 -24.77 -3.23
N ARG A 167 19.04 -24.44 -4.51
CA ARG A 167 19.42 -25.30 -5.63
C ARG A 167 20.92 -25.54 -5.68
N LYS A 168 21.74 -24.50 -5.47
CA LYS A 168 23.20 -24.58 -5.41
C LYS A 168 23.66 -25.47 -4.25
N ALA A 169 23.05 -25.33 -3.07
CA ALA A 169 23.33 -26.17 -1.91
C ALA A 169 23.02 -27.65 -2.16
N VAL A 170 21.85 -27.98 -2.74
CA VAL A 170 21.47 -29.36 -3.08
C VAL A 170 22.44 -29.98 -4.10
N ILE A 171 22.83 -29.24 -5.14
CA ILE A 171 23.81 -29.73 -6.12
C ILE A 171 25.18 -29.96 -5.46
N ASN A 172 25.60 -29.07 -4.56
CA ASN A 172 26.86 -29.26 -3.84
C ASN A 172 26.80 -30.47 -2.90
N LEU A 173 25.70 -30.68 -2.18
CA LEU A 173 25.48 -31.87 -1.35
C LEU A 173 25.50 -33.17 -2.17
N SER A 174 24.94 -33.16 -3.38
CA SER A 174 25.00 -34.32 -4.28
C SER A 174 26.41 -34.64 -4.81
N LYS A 175 27.34 -33.69 -4.73
CA LYS A 175 28.75 -33.85 -5.13
C LYS A 175 29.64 -34.29 -3.96
N VAL A 176 29.20 -34.09 -2.71
CA VAL A 176 29.90 -34.53 -1.52
C VAL A 176 29.52 -35.98 -1.22
N ASN A 177 30.51 -36.80 -0.86
CA ASN A 177 30.33 -38.23 -0.62
C ASN A 177 29.29 -38.44 0.52
N PRO A 178 28.14 -39.11 0.28
CA PRO A 178 26.99 -39.06 1.18
C PRO A 178 27.19 -39.76 2.53
N LEU A 179 28.18 -40.65 2.66
CA LEU A 179 28.33 -41.51 3.84
C LEU A 179 28.92 -40.84 5.07
N SER A 180 29.76 -39.80 4.93
CA SER A 180 30.41 -39.17 6.10
C SER A 180 29.59 -38.03 6.69
N GLN A 181 28.88 -37.26 5.86
CA GLN A 181 28.15 -36.07 6.30
C GLN A 181 26.75 -36.40 6.85
N GLN A 182 26.07 -37.43 6.34
CA GLN A 182 24.75 -37.84 6.85
C GLN A 182 24.81 -38.40 8.28
N VAL A 183 25.89 -39.08 8.66
CA VAL A 183 26.04 -39.63 10.02
C VAL A 183 26.26 -38.51 11.04
N GLU A 184 27.01 -37.46 10.67
CA GLU A 184 27.28 -36.32 11.55
C GLU A 184 26.08 -35.35 11.65
N LEU A 185 25.46 -34.96 10.53
CA LEU A 185 24.30 -34.04 10.54
C LEU A 185 23.08 -34.65 11.25
N ASN A 186 22.78 -35.93 11.00
CA ASN A 186 21.65 -36.59 11.66
C ASN A 186 21.83 -36.66 13.18
N SER A 187 23.07 -36.74 13.67
CA SER A 187 23.37 -36.76 15.10
C SER A 187 23.25 -35.37 15.75
N LEU A 188 23.63 -34.31 15.03
CA LEU A 188 23.60 -32.93 15.51
C LEU A 188 22.17 -32.39 15.56
N ASP A 189 21.40 -32.60 14.48
CA ASP A 189 20.02 -32.13 14.35
C ASP A 189 19.10 -32.82 15.38
N PHE A 190 19.31 -34.12 15.62
CA PHE A 190 18.58 -34.86 16.64
C PHE A 190 18.89 -34.32 18.05
N ARG A 191 20.16 -34.01 18.33
CA ARG A 191 20.56 -33.44 19.62
C ARG A 191 19.93 -32.07 19.82
N GLN A 192 19.91 -31.23 18.79
CA GLN A 192 19.34 -29.88 18.86
C GLN A 192 17.81 -29.91 19.05
N ALA A 193 17.11 -30.84 18.41
CA ALA A 193 15.67 -31.02 18.58
C ALA A 193 15.30 -31.46 20.01
N VAL A 194 16.05 -32.41 20.59
CA VAL A 194 15.88 -32.85 21.99
C VAL A 194 16.14 -31.71 22.97
N ASP A 195 17.15 -30.90 22.68
CA ASP A 195 17.55 -29.78 23.54
C ASP A 195 16.51 -28.64 23.53
N ILE A 196 15.91 -28.36 22.36
CA ILE A 196 14.78 -27.42 22.25
C ILE A 196 13.54 -27.96 22.96
N HIS A 197 13.24 -29.26 22.82
CA HIS A 197 12.11 -29.89 23.48
C HIS A 197 12.25 -29.88 25.00
N ASN A 198 13.42 -30.21 25.54
CA ASN A 198 13.70 -30.15 26.98
C ASN A 198 13.63 -28.72 27.53
N ARG A 199 14.10 -27.72 26.78
CA ARG A 199 13.93 -26.31 27.16
C ARG A 199 12.46 -25.89 27.20
N ALA A 200 11.63 -26.40 26.29
CA ALA A 200 10.20 -26.12 26.26
C ALA A 200 9.39 -26.80 27.39
N ILE A 201 9.90 -27.89 27.99
CA ILE A 201 9.24 -28.58 29.10
C ILE A 201 9.55 -27.91 30.46
N VAL A 202 10.70 -27.23 30.58
CA VAL A 202 11.12 -26.57 31.82
C VAL A 202 10.61 -25.12 31.91
N LEU A 203 10.16 -24.55 30.79
CA LEU A 203 9.50 -23.24 30.73
C LEU A 203 8.00 -23.35 31.02
#